data_AF-A0AAN8JWE6-F1
#
_entry.id   AF-A0AAN8JWE6-F1
#
_cell.length_a   1.000
_cell.length_b   1.000
_cell.length_c   1.000
_cell.angle_alpha   90.00
_cell.angle_beta   90.00
_cell.angle_gamma   90.00
#
_symmetry.space_group_name_H-M   'P 1'
#
loop_
_entity.id
_entity.type
_entity.pdbx_description
1 polymer ?
#
loop_
_entity_poly.entity_id
_entity_poly.type
_entity_poly.pdbx_seq_one_letter_code
_entity_poly.pdbx_strand_id
1 'polypeptide(L)'
;MPPFLGGRSTGNQRIERFWGSLRQTVCEFWRNYFREMRSSGELDQLNPIDIQCIRLCFLSVIKYQLMVFQSTWNVHRIRAQRHCQVSGIPSVLYHQPQVYGYEDRSLPLSCNIGILQEIIDEYSLEYPLYGCENDFLDILEEITGVDKHAFTLPTNVREAHELYVSLKECLNGYRI
;
A
#
# COMPACT_ATOMS: atom_id res chain seq x y z
N MET A 1 18.80 12.07 -36.72
CA MET A 1 18.17 11.78 -35.42
C MET A 1 17.69 13.09 -34.82
N PRO A 2 16.39 13.24 -34.48
CA PRO A 2 15.97 14.42 -33.75
C PRO A 2 16.52 14.38 -32.32
N PRO A 3 16.79 15.54 -31.70
CA PRO A 3 17.29 15.62 -30.33
C PRO A 3 16.23 15.09 -29.37
N PHE A 4 16.66 14.38 -28.33
CA PHE A 4 15.83 14.09 -27.17
C PHE A 4 15.26 15.41 -26.63
N LEU A 5 13.94 15.53 -26.57
CA LEU A 5 13.26 16.67 -25.93
C LEU A 5 13.44 16.54 -24.41
N GLY A 6 14.64 16.89 -23.93
CA GLY A 6 14.94 17.03 -22.50
C GLY A 6 14.30 18.30 -21.93
N GLY A 7 12.97 18.35 -21.90
CA GLY A 7 12.24 19.35 -21.14
C GLY A 7 12.21 18.97 -19.66
N ARG A 8 12.41 19.93 -18.75
CA ARG A 8 12.12 19.70 -17.33
C ARG A 8 10.64 19.35 -17.20
N SER A 9 10.32 18.20 -16.62
CA SER A 9 8.94 17.78 -16.35
C SER A 9 8.32 18.64 -15.25
N THR A 10 8.04 19.90 -15.59
CA THR A 10 7.45 20.90 -14.69
C THR A 10 5.98 20.60 -14.38
N GLY A 11 5.34 19.73 -15.19
CA GLY A 11 3.99 19.21 -14.94
C GLY A 11 3.91 18.16 -13.83
N ASN A 12 5.01 17.46 -13.50
CA ASN A 12 4.98 16.36 -12.52
C ASN A 12 5.05 16.82 -11.06
N GLN A 13 5.23 18.12 -10.79
CA GLN A 13 5.52 18.62 -9.43
C GLN A 13 4.51 18.18 -8.36
N ARG A 14 3.23 18.02 -8.73
CA ARG A 14 2.17 17.62 -7.79
C ARG A 14 2.27 16.15 -7.41
N ILE A 15 2.44 15.28 -8.40
CA ILE A 15 2.57 13.85 -8.15
C ILE A 15 3.93 13.55 -7.47
N GLU A 16 4.99 14.30 -7.80
CA GLU A 16 6.26 14.24 -7.06
C GLU A 16 6.10 14.67 -5.60
N ARG A 17 5.30 15.72 -5.32
CA ARG A 17 4.99 16.14 -3.95
C ARG A 17 4.18 15.08 -3.21
N PHE A 18 3.23 14.43 -3.88
CA PHE A 18 2.48 13.30 -3.33
C PHE A 18 3.42 12.16 -2.96
N TRP A 19 4.26 11.71 -3.89
CA TRP A 19 5.23 10.63 -3.66
C TRP A 19 6.22 10.98 -2.56
N GLY A 20 6.72 12.22 -2.54
CA GLY A 20 7.58 12.72 -1.48
C GLY A 20 6.90 12.69 -0.11
N SER A 21 5.64 13.12 -0.03
CA SER A 21 4.86 13.08 1.21
C SER A 21 4.61 11.65 1.66
N LEU A 22 4.10 10.77 0.79
CA LEU A 22 3.84 9.36 1.09
C LEU A 22 5.10 8.67 1.63
N ARG A 23 6.24 8.92 0.96
CA ARG A 23 7.52 8.37 1.39
C ARG A 23 7.88 8.84 2.80
N GLN A 24 7.80 10.14 3.06
CA GLN A 24 8.18 10.72 4.35
C GLN A 24 7.24 10.30 5.48
N THR A 25 5.94 10.16 5.22
CA THR A 25 4.95 9.88 6.26
C THR A 25 4.76 8.39 6.55
N VAL A 26 4.90 7.52 5.54
CA VAL A 26 4.61 6.08 5.69
C VAL A 26 5.83 5.23 5.32
N CYS A 27 6.36 5.36 4.10
CA CYS A 27 7.33 4.37 3.61
C CYS A 27 8.68 4.41 4.34
N GLU A 28 9.15 5.58 4.74
CA GLU A 28 10.47 5.74 5.38
C GLU A 28 10.52 5.01 6.73
N PHE A 29 9.42 5.05 7.50
CA PHE A 29 9.28 4.29 8.75
C PHE A 29 9.45 2.78 8.48
N TRP A 30 8.62 2.20 7.61
CA TRP A 30 8.65 0.76 7.32
C TRP A 30 9.98 0.32 6.70
N ARG A 31 10.58 1.17 5.86
CA ARG A 31 11.90 0.91 5.26
C ARG A 31 12.98 0.79 6.32
N ASN A 32 12.96 1.64 7.35
CA ASN A 32 13.93 1.57 8.44
C ASN A 32 13.61 0.42 9.39
N TYR A 33 12.34 0.23 9.73
CA TYR A 33 11.87 -0.86 10.59
C TYR A 33 12.28 -2.25 10.07
N PHE A 34 11.97 -2.57 8.82
CA PHE A 34 12.37 -3.86 8.24
C PHE A 34 13.89 -3.96 7.99
N ARG A 35 14.59 -2.83 7.82
CA ARG A 35 16.06 -2.85 7.77
C ARG A 35 16.65 -3.23 9.13
N GLU A 36 16.10 -2.70 10.21
CA GLU A 36 16.51 -3.00 11.57
C GLU A 36 16.29 -4.48 11.89
N MET A 37 15.09 -5.01 11.62
CA MET A 37 14.78 -6.45 11.80
C MET A 37 15.75 -7.36 11.01
N ARG A 38 16.16 -6.95 9.81
CA ARG A 38 17.16 -7.69 9.03
C ARG A 38 18.56 -7.60 9.65
N SER A 39 18.94 -6.42 10.13
CA SER A 39 20.25 -6.20 10.72
C SER A 39 20.42 -6.89 12.08
N SER A 40 19.34 -7.08 12.84
CA SER A 40 19.33 -7.86 14.08
C SER A 40 19.30 -9.37 13.85
N GLY A 41 19.07 -9.82 12.60
CA GLY A 41 18.94 -11.23 12.25
C GLY A 41 17.55 -11.82 12.54
N GLU A 42 16.57 -11.00 12.93
CA GLU A 42 15.19 -11.44 13.16
C GLU A 42 14.49 -11.82 11.85
N LEU A 43 14.73 -11.03 10.79
CA LEU A 43 14.12 -11.20 9.47
C LEU A 43 15.13 -11.71 8.44
N ASP A 44 14.89 -12.91 7.89
CA ASP A 44 15.57 -13.40 6.70
C ASP A 44 14.72 -13.17 5.45
N GLN A 45 15.13 -12.18 4.64
CA GLN A 45 14.43 -11.86 3.39
C GLN A 45 14.56 -12.95 2.31
N LEU A 46 15.50 -13.89 2.45
CA LEU A 46 15.68 -15.01 1.51
C LEU A 46 14.80 -16.20 1.89
N ASN A 47 14.25 -16.22 3.10
CA ASN A 47 13.32 -17.24 3.55
C ASN A 47 11.87 -16.86 3.12
N PRO A 48 11.23 -17.63 2.22
CA PRO A 48 9.86 -17.36 1.79
C PRO A 48 8.85 -17.36 2.94
N ILE A 49 9.05 -18.21 3.95
CA ILE A 49 8.17 -18.29 5.13
C ILE A 49 8.23 -17.01 5.95
N ASP A 50 9.42 -16.45 6.15
CA ASP A 50 9.58 -15.15 6.82
C ASP A 50 8.83 -14.05 6.06
N ILE A 51 8.88 -14.05 4.72
CA ILE A 51 8.14 -13.08 3.91
C ILE A 51 6.62 -13.25 4.07
N GLN A 52 6.10 -14.48 4.10
CA GLN A 52 4.67 -14.73 4.37
C GLN A 52 4.28 -14.25 5.78
N CYS A 53 5.11 -14.52 6.80
CA CYS A 53 4.89 -14.02 8.16
C CYS A 53 4.85 -12.49 8.21
N ILE A 54 5.76 -11.81 7.49
CA ILE A 54 5.75 -10.35 7.38
C ILE A 54 4.44 -9.85 6.76
N ARG A 55 3.94 -10.49 5.70
CA ARG A 55 2.67 -10.12 5.07
C ARG A 55 1.51 -10.28 6.05
N LEU A 56 1.39 -11.44 6.71
CA LEU A 56 0.31 -11.70 7.67
C LEU A 56 0.31 -10.67 8.83
N CYS A 57 1.48 -10.38 9.39
CA CYS A 57 1.58 -9.59 10.61
C CYS A 57 1.51 -8.07 10.36
N PHE A 58 2.19 -7.57 9.33
CA PHE A 58 2.41 -6.12 9.17
C PHE A 58 1.52 -5.48 8.11
N LEU A 59 0.96 -6.26 7.18
CA LEU A 59 0.24 -5.70 6.03
C LEU A 59 -1.05 -5.00 6.43
N SER A 60 -1.76 -5.47 7.46
CA SER A 60 -2.94 -4.78 8.02
C SER A 60 -2.57 -3.39 8.53
N VAL A 61 -1.50 -3.27 9.29
CA VAL A 61 -1.01 -2.02 9.87
C VAL A 61 -0.54 -1.07 8.76
N ILE A 62 0.20 -1.57 7.77
CA ILE A 62 0.64 -0.79 6.61
C ILE A 62 -0.57 -0.26 5.82
N LYS A 63 -1.56 -1.12 5.53
CA LYS A 63 -2.80 -0.75 4.83
C LYS A 63 -3.56 0.33 5.58
N TYR A 64 -3.69 0.20 6.90
CA TYR A 64 -4.33 1.21 7.74
C TYR A 64 -3.59 2.57 7.65
N GLN A 65 -2.27 2.58 7.79
CA GLN A 65 -1.49 3.82 7.67
C GLN A 65 -1.59 4.46 6.27
N LEU A 66 -1.61 3.65 5.22
CA LEU A 66 -1.83 4.12 3.84
C LEU A 66 -3.23 4.73 3.67
N MET A 67 -4.26 4.11 4.25
CA MET A 67 -5.62 4.64 4.25
C MET A 67 -5.69 5.99 4.97
N VAL A 68 -5.10 6.09 6.17
CA VAL A 68 -5.03 7.36 6.92
C VAL A 68 -4.30 8.45 6.13
N PHE A 69 -3.17 8.09 5.49
CA PHE A 69 -2.45 9.00 4.61
C PHE A 69 -3.32 9.46 3.44
N GLN A 70 -4.01 8.54 2.76
CA GLN A 70 -4.92 8.86 1.65
C GLN A 70 -6.03 9.82 2.10
N SER A 71 -6.71 9.54 3.22
CA SER A 71 -7.75 10.41 3.76
C SER A 71 -7.22 11.80 4.07
N THR A 72 -6.04 11.89 4.70
CA THR A 72 -5.38 13.16 5.04
C THR A 72 -4.97 13.93 3.78
N TRP A 73 -4.37 13.24 2.81
CA TRP A 73 -3.97 13.83 1.55
C TRP A 73 -5.18 14.30 0.74
N ASN A 74 -6.29 13.57 0.73
CA ASN A 74 -7.45 13.96 -0.07
C ASN A 74 -8.11 15.25 0.40
N VAL A 75 -7.97 15.60 1.69
CA VAL A 75 -8.59 16.80 2.28
C VAL A 75 -7.62 17.96 2.49
N HIS A 76 -6.31 17.77 2.31
CA HIS A 76 -5.34 18.85 2.51
C HIS A 76 -5.54 19.98 1.49
N ARG A 77 -5.22 21.22 1.88
CA ARG A 77 -5.31 22.36 0.97
C ARG A 77 -4.00 22.58 0.23
N ILE A 78 -4.04 22.50 -1.10
CA ILE A 78 -2.97 22.95 -1.98
C ILE A 78 -3.02 24.47 -2.06
N ARG A 79 -1.94 25.13 -1.62
CA ARG A 79 -1.81 26.59 -1.68
C ARG A 79 -1.56 27.06 -3.11
N ALA A 80 -2.12 28.21 -3.46
CA ALA A 80 -1.79 28.89 -4.72
C ALA A 80 -0.31 29.29 -4.74
N GLN A 81 0.36 29.10 -5.87
CA GLN A 81 1.74 29.53 -6.08
C GLN A 81 1.84 30.27 -7.42
N ARG A 82 2.81 31.20 -7.53
CA ARG A 82 2.96 32.09 -8.69
C ARG A 82 3.06 31.37 -10.05
N HIS A 83 3.53 30.12 -10.07
CA HIS A 83 3.71 29.31 -11.28
C HIS A 83 2.88 28.02 -11.28
N CYS A 84 1.96 27.86 -10.32
CA CYS A 84 1.18 26.64 -10.13
C CYS A 84 -0.29 26.95 -10.37
N GLN A 85 -0.85 26.43 -11.47
CA GLN A 85 -2.16 26.86 -11.98
C GLN A 85 -3.36 26.32 -11.18
N VAL A 86 -3.20 25.26 -10.39
CA VAL A 86 -4.31 24.62 -9.67
C VAL A 86 -4.14 24.70 -8.14
N SER A 87 -5.08 25.32 -7.44
CA SER A 87 -5.11 25.40 -5.97
C SER A 87 -6.45 24.92 -5.44
N GLY A 88 -6.50 24.38 -4.22
CA GLY A 88 -7.73 23.83 -3.66
C GLY A 88 -7.50 22.50 -2.92
N ILE A 89 -8.59 21.81 -2.62
CA ILE A 89 -8.59 20.53 -1.90
C ILE A 89 -8.65 19.40 -2.92
N PRO A 90 -7.72 18.41 -2.95
CA PRO A 90 -7.69 17.36 -3.96
C PRO A 90 -9.02 16.65 -4.19
N SER A 91 -9.72 16.27 -3.13
CA SER A 91 -11.04 15.63 -3.24
C SER A 91 -12.06 16.54 -3.92
N VAL A 92 -12.10 17.83 -3.58
CA VAL A 92 -13.00 18.79 -4.23
C VAL A 92 -12.58 19.06 -5.67
N LEU A 93 -11.28 19.17 -5.95
CA LEU A 93 -10.77 19.38 -7.30
C LEU A 93 -11.11 18.20 -8.22
N TYR A 94 -11.16 16.97 -7.70
CA TYR A 94 -11.52 15.78 -8.46
C TYR A 94 -13.04 15.68 -8.68
N HIS A 95 -13.84 15.82 -7.63
CA HIS A 95 -15.30 15.59 -7.72
C HIS A 95 -16.10 16.82 -8.18
N GLN A 96 -15.60 18.03 -7.88
CA GLN A 96 -16.31 19.31 -8.07
C GLN A 96 -15.32 20.46 -8.42
N PRO A 97 -14.55 20.34 -9.52
CA PRO A 97 -13.56 21.35 -9.91
C PRO A 97 -14.13 22.77 -10.06
N GLN A 98 -15.41 22.90 -10.41
CA GLN A 98 -16.13 24.17 -10.58
C GLN A 98 -16.14 25.05 -9.32
N VAL A 99 -16.04 24.45 -8.12
CA VAL A 99 -15.96 25.19 -6.84
C VAL A 99 -14.74 26.12 -6.78
N TYR A 100 -13.66 25.75 -7.49
CA TYR A 100 -12.45 26.55 -7.59
C TYR A 100 -12.29 27.23 -8.96
N GLY A 101 -13.34 27.24 -9.78
CA GLY A 101 -13.31 27.80 -11.14
C GLY A 101 -12.55 26.95 -12.15
N TYR A 102 -12.33 25.66 -11.87
CA TYR A 102 -11.75 24.70 -12.81
C TYR A 102 -12.85 23.88 -13.51
N GLU A 103 -12.48 23.25 -14.62
CA GLU A 103 -13.36 22.36 -15.39
C GLU A 103 -12.93 20.91 -15.21
N ASP A 104 -13.90 19.99 -15.26
CA ASP A 104 -13.60 18.56 -15.34
C ASP A 104 -12.97 18.24 -16.71
N ARG A 105 -11.84 17.52 -16.66
CA ARG A 105 -11.08 17.08 -17.84
C ARG A 105 -11.02 15.56 -17.93
N SER A 106 -11.88 14.86 -17.18
CA SER A 106 -12.04 13.42 -17.26
C SER A 106 -12.47 12.99 -18.66
N LEU A 107 -11.91 11.88 -19.13
CA LEU A 107 -12.29 11.27 -20.40
C LEU A 107 -13.32 10.18 -20.13
N PRO A 108 -14.45 10.15 -20.86
CA PRO A 108 -15.41 9.07 -20.70
C PRO A 108 -14.75 7.76 -21.12
N LEU A 109 -15.03 6.70 -20.38
CA LEU A 109 -14.61 5.36 -20.77
C LEU A 109 -15.38 4.94 -22.02
N SER A 110 -14.68 4.32 -22.97
CA SER A 110 -15.29 3.80 -24.21
C SER A 110 -16.12 2.54 -23.97
N CYS A 111 -15.97 1.92 -22.80
CA CYS A 111 -16.66 0.71 -22.38
C CYS A 111 -17.51 0.95 -21.14
N ASN A 112 -18.50 0.09 -20.92
CA ASN A 112 -19.29 0.09 -19.69
C ASN A 112 -18.55 -0.64 -18.56
N ILE A 113 -19.07 -0.52 -17.33
CA ILE A 113 -18.49 -1.13 -16.13
C ILE A 113 -18.46 -2.66 -16.21
N GLY A 114 -19.43 -3.29 -16.89
CA GLY A 114 -19.47 -4.76 -17.05
C GLY A 114 -18.25 -5.30 -17.79
N ILE A 115 -17.86 -4.64 -18.89
CA ILE A 115 -16.65 -4.99 -19.65
C ILE A 115 -15.39 -4.83 -18.80
N LEU A 116 -15.34 -3.81 -17.93
CA LEU A 116 -14.20 -3.65 -17.01
C LEU A 116 -14.15 -4.79 -15.99
N GLN A 117 -15.29 -5.26 -15.50
CA GLN A 117 -15.35 -6.39 -14.59
C GLN A 117 -14.86 -7.67 -15.28
N GLU A 118 -15.29 -7.92 -16.52
CA GLU A 118 -14.79 -9.04 -17.33
C GLU A 118 -13.26 -8.97 -17.52
N ILE A 119 -12.71 -7.78 -17.81
CA ILE A 119 -11.26 -7.57 -17.92
C ILE A 119 -10.57 -7.80 -16.57
N ILE A 120 -11.16 -7.35 -15.46
CA ILE A 120 -10.61 -7.60 -14.13
C ILE A 120 -10.57 -9.10 -13.85
N ASP A 121 -11.66 -9.81 -14.13
CA ASP A 121 -11.77 -11.25 -13.88
C ASP A 121 -10.85 -12.07 -14.81
N GLU A 122 -10.63 -11.62 -16.05
CA GLU A 122 -9.75 -12.28 -17.02
C GLU A 122 -8.26 -12.03 -16.75
N TYR A 123 -7.89 -10.79 -16.38
CA TYR A 123 -6.48 -10.36 -16.29
C TYR A 123 -5.95 -10.15 -14.87
N SER A 124 -6.80 -10.29 -13.84
CA SER A 124 -6.39 -10.12 -12.45
C SER A 124 -6.63 -11.40 -11.66
N LEU A 125 -5.76 -11.63 -10.68
CA LEU A 125 -5.97 -12.66 -9.67
C LEU A 125 -6.66 -12.05 -8.47
N GLU A 126 -7.51 -12.83 -7.81
CA GLU A 126 -8.07 -12.44 -6.53
C GLU A 126 -6.94 -12.12 -5.55
N TYR A 127 -7.12 -11.03 -4.80
CA TYR A 127 -6.12 -10.64 -3.82
C TYR A 127 -6.05 -11.70 -2.71
N PRO A 128 -4.87 -12.29 -2.47
CA PRO A 128 -4.75 -13.39 -1.51
C PRO A 128 -5.16 -12.99 -0.09
N LEU A 129 -5.72 -13.93 0.67
CA LEU A 129 -6.12 -13.70 2.05
C LEU A 129 -4.91 -13.24 2.88
N TYR A 130 -5.04 -12.08 3.52
CA TYR A 130 -3.94 -11.39 4.23
C TYR A 130 -2.68 -11.10 3.39
N GLY A 131 -2.75 -11.21 2.06
CA GLY A 131 -1.60 -11.15 1.16
C GLY A 131 -0.75 -12.42 1.15
N CYS A 132 -1.19 -13.49 1.80
CA CYS A 132 -0.43 -14.73 1.97
C CYS A 132 -0.84 -15.82 0.98
N GLU A 133 0.10 -16.71 0.67
CA GLU A 133 -0.22 -17.93 -0.10
C GLU A 133 -1.15 -18.85 0.71
N ASN A 134 -2.10 -19.50 0.04
CA ASN A 134 -3.05 -20.39 0.72
C ASN A 134 -2.36 -21.56 1.42
N ASP A 135 -1.38 -22.19 0.78
CA ASP A 135 -0.61 -23.30 1.36
C ASP A 135 0.08 -22.90 2.68
N PHE A 136 0.57 -21.66 2.78
CA PHE A 136 1.13 -21.14 4.02
C PHE A 136 0.06 -20.98 5.12
N LEU A 137 -1.13 -20.52 4.76
CA LEU A 137 -2.24 -20.36 5.70
C LEU A 137 -2.78 -21.72 6.17
N ASP A 138 -2.82 -22.72 5.30
CA ASP A 138 -3.23 -24.09 5.64
C ASP A 138 -2.25 -24.70 6.65
N ILE A 139 -0.94 -24.51 6.46
CA ILE A 139 0.09 -24.93 7.43
C ILE A 139 -0.10 -24.21 8.77
N LEU A 140 -0.36 -22.90 8.76
CA LEU A 140 -0.59 -22.15 9.99
C LEU A 140 -1.85 -22.61 10.73
N GLU A 141 -2.94 -22.89 10.02
CA GLU A 141 -4.17 -23.42 10.59
C GLU A 141 -3.93 -24.78 11.26
N GLU A 142 -3.15 -25.66 10.62
CA GLU A 142 -2.77 -26.96 11.19
C GLU A 142 -1.90 -26.80 12.46
N ILE A 143 -0.88 -25.93 12.43
CA ILE A 143 0.07 -25.76 13.54
C ILE A 143 -0.57 -25.03 14.72
N THR A 144 -1.38 -24.00 14.46
CA THR A 144 -1.94 -23.13 15.50
C THR A 144 -3.33 -23.56 15.95
N GLY A 145 -4.05 -24.36 15.16
CA GLY A 145 -5.45 -24.69 15.36
C GLY A 145 -6.41 -23.51 15.17
N VAL A 146 -5.92 -22.37 14.67
CA VAL A 146 -6.71 -21.17 14.40
C VAL A 146 -7.21 -21.24 12.97
N ASP A 147 -8.52 -21.09 12.80
CA ASP A 147 -9.15 -21.02 11.48
C ASP A 147 -8.46 -19.95 10.61
N LYS A 148 -8.07 -20.32 9.39
CA LYS A 148 -7.29 -19.42 8.52
C LYS A 148 -8.02 -18.15 8.11
N HIS A 149 -9.33 -18.06 8.28
CA HIS A 149 -10.13 -16.85 8.06
C HIS A 149 -10.38 -16.04 9.34
N ALA A 150 -10.02 -16.59 10.51
CA ALA A 150 -10.30 -16.00 11.82
C ALA A 150 -9.06 -15.41 12.52
N PHE A 151 -7.94 -15.24 11.80
CA PHE A 151 -6.76 -14.60 12.38
C PHE A 151 -7.07 -13.17 12.87
N THR A 152 -6.74 -12.90 14.13
CA THR A 152 -6.85 -11.56 14.69
C THR A 152 -5.68 -10.72 14.19
N LEU A 153 -5.97 -9.80 13.27
CA LEU A 153 -4.94 -8.98 12.63
C LEU A 153 -4.44 -7.87 13.58
N PRO A 154 -3.13 -7.63 13.64
CA PRO A 154 -2.56 -6.54 14.40
C PRO A 154 -3.07 -5.16 13.95
N THR A 155 -3.24 -4.27 14.92
CA THR A 155 -3.68 -2.88 14.69
C THR A 155 -2.53 -1.88 14.75
N ASN A 156 -1.42 -2.26 15.37
CA ASN A 156 -0.24 -1.42 15.54
C ASN A 156 1.05 -2.21 15.37
N VAL A 157 2.17 -1.49 15.26
CA VAL A 157 3.49 -2.07 14.97
C VAL A 157 3.93 -3.05 16.05
N ARG A 158 3.61 -2.77 17.31
CA ARG A 158 3.98 -3.61 18.45
C ARG A 158 3.25 -4.95 18.39
N GLU A 159 1.93 -4.93 18.26
CA GLU A 159 1.13 -6.16 18.09
C GLU A 159 1.60 -6.96 16.86
N ALA A 160 1.97 -6.28 15.78
CA ALA A 160 2.48 -6.93 14.57
C ALA A 160 3.81 -7.64 14.81
N HIS A 161 4.72 -7.02 15.58
CA HIS A 161 5.99 -7.62 15.95
C HIS A 161 5.80 -8.79 16.92
N GLU A 162 4.95 -8.63 17.94
CA GLU A 162 4.62 -9.69 18.90
C GLU A 162 4.03 -10.93 18.20
N LEU A 163 3.12 -10.72 17.24
CA LEU A 163 2.58 -11.80 16.41
C LEU A 163 3.65 -12.45 15.54
N TYR A 164 4.51 -11.65 14.90
CA TYR A 164 5.59 -12.15 14.05
C TYR A 164 6.56 -13.05 14.82
N VAL A 165 6.99 -12.63 16.02
CA VAL A 165 7.87 -13.43 16.88
C VAL A 165 7.18 -14.73 17.28
N SER A 166 5.92 -14.66 17.71
CA SER A 166 5.14 -15.84 18.10
C SER A 166 5.01 -16.85 16.97
N LEU A 167 4.74 -16.39 15.73
CA LEU A 167 4.66 -17.25 14.56
C LEU A 167 6.01 -17.89 14.22
N LYS A 168 7.12 -17.15 14.30
CA LYS A 168 8.46 -17.72 14.07
C LYS A 168 8.81 -18.80 15.09
N GLU A 169 8.45 -18.61 16.34
CA GLU A 169 8.69 -19.62 17.38
C GLU A 169 7.89 -20.91 17.11
N CYS A 170 6.60 -20.77 16.76
CA CYS A 170 5.76 -21.91 16.38
C CYS A 170 6.32 -22.66 15.16
N LEU A 171 6.69 -21.93 14.11
CA LEU A 171 7.21 -22.49 12.87
C LEU A 171 8.61 -23.09 13.01
N ASN A 172 9.46 -22.58 13.91
CA ASN A 172 10.77 -23.22 14.19
C ASN A 172 10.63 -24.50 15.01
N GLY A 173 9.60 -24.59 15.87
CA GLY A 173 9.28 -25.80 16.63
C GLY A 173 8.73 -26.92 15.75
N TYR A 174 8.02 -26.56 14.69
CA TYR A 174 7.53 -27.45 13.66
C TYR A 174 8.62 -27.58 12.58
N ARG A 175 9.52 -28.56 12.67
CA ARG A 175 10.56 -28.76 11.64
C ARG A 175 9.91 -29.02 10.27
N ILE A 176 9.73 -27.97 9.48
CA ILE A 176 9.41 -27.98 8.04
C ILE A 176 10.70 -28.21 7.26
#